data_AF-A0A255YUB4-F1
#
_entry.id   AF-A0A255YUB4-F1
#
_cell.length_a   1.000
_cell.length_b   1.000
_cell.length_c   1.000
_cell.angle_alpha   90.00
_cell.angle_beta   90.00
_cell.angle_gamma   90.00
#
_symmetry.space_group_name_H-M   'P 1'
#
loop_
_entity.id
_entity.type
_entity.pdbx_description
1 polymer ?
#
loop_
_entity_poly.entity_id
_entity_poly.type
_entity_poly.pdbx_seq_one_letter_code
_entity_poly.pdbx_strand_id
1 'polypeptide(L)'
;MVSVFISAFVVLVCAQNIQAEKQTATTITHLLSSSETAHLSRLAAEGDPKAAFRLGLDAEEREAPIEEQIFWMQIAQENGHPYAMSGLSAMYYRKGGEFACIRSLYWLKKFHNAEIERDKKYDDLERRNREKFVESADKCK
;
A
#
# COMPACT_ATOMS: atom_id res chain seq x y z
N MET A 1 -42.41 45.47 -7.45
CA MET A 1 -41.00 45.68 -7.01
C MET A 1 -40.47 44.41 -6.34
N VAL A 2 -40.53 43.27 -7.02
CA VAL A 2 -39.99 41.98 -6.55
C VAL A 2 -39.60 41.15 -7.78
N SER A 3 -38.49 41.47 -8.45
CA SER A 3 -37.99 40.60 -9.55
C SER A 3 -36.55 40.91 -9.93
N VAL A 4 -35.60 40.77 -9.00
CA VAL A 4 -34.17 40.67 -9.35
C VAL A 4 -33.40 39.68 -8.45
N PHE A 5 -33.92 39.29 -7.29
CA PHE A 5 -33.12 38.52 -6.31
C PHE A 5 -32.99 37.01 -6.57
N ILE A 6 -33.70 36.43 -7.55
CA ILE A 6 -33.64 34.98 -7.80
C ILE A 6 -32.36 34.58 -8.58
N SER A 7 -31.68 35.53 -9.24
CA SER A 7 -30.51 35.22 -10.08
C SER A 7 -29.21 35.00 -9.28
N ALA A 8 -28.95 35.78 -8.23
CA ALA A 8 -27.67 35.71 -7.51
C ALA A 8 -27.54 34.49 -6.60
N PHE A 9 -28.65 34.01 -6.01
CA PHE A 9 -28.63 32.89 -5.07
C PHE A 9 -28.41 31.55 -5.79
N VAL A 10 -28.97 31.38 -6.99
CA VAL A 10 -28.77 30.18 -7.82
C VAL A 10 -27.32 30.04 -8.27
N VAL A 11 -26.66 31.14 -8.64
CA VAL A 11 -25.25 31.12 -9.06
C VAL A 11 -24.31 30.77 -7.90
N LEU A 12 -24.58 31.26 -6.68
CA LEU A 12 -23.76 30.97 -5.50
C LEU A 12 -23.91 29.50 -5.04
N VAL A 13 -25.13 28.96 -5.09
CA VAL A 13 -25.41 27.54 -4.78
C VAL A 13 -24.73 26.63 -5.81
N CYS A 14 -24.78 26.97 -7.10
CA CYS A 14 -24.06 26.22 -8.14
C CYS A 14 -22.54 26.23 -7.94
N ALA A 15 -21.94 27.35 -7.54
CA ALA A 15 -20.50 27.43 -7.28
C ALA A 15 -20.06 26.56 -6.09
N GLN A 16 -20.87 26.48 -5.03
CA GLN A 16 -20.63 25.59 -3.90
C GLN A 16 -20.80 24.12 -4.29
N ASN A 17 -21.74 23.81 -5.19
CA ASN A 17 -21.98 22.44 -5.67
C ASN A 17 -20.83 21.93 -6.56
N ILE A 18 -20.23 22.81 -7.37
CA ILE A 18 -19.04 22.48 -8.20
C ILE A 18 -17.82 22.19 -7.30
N GLN A 19 -17.68 22.85 -6.14
CA GLN A 19 -16.61 22.55 -5.19
C GLN A 19 -16.84 21.21 -4.47
N ALA A 20 -18.08 20.85 -4.17
CA ALA A 20 -18.43 19.56 -3.56
C ALA A 20 -18.15 18.38 -4.51
N GLU A 21 -18.46 18.52 -5.81
CA GLU A 21 -18.15 17.49 -6.84
C GLU A 21 -16.65 17.30 -7.09
N LYS A 22 -15.87 18.39 -7.01
CA LYS A 22 -14.41 18.30 -7.11
C LYS A 22 -13.78 17.55 -5.94
N GLN A 23 -14.36 17.68 -4.74
CA GLN A 23 -13.91 16.98 -3.53
C GLN A 23 -14.30 15.50 -3.54
N THR A 24 -15.47 15.14 -4.09
CA THR A 24 -15.90 13.73 -4.19
C THR A 24 -15.12 12.95 -5.25
N ALA A 25 -14.69 13.61 -6.34
CA ALA A 25 -13.83 12.98 -7.37
C ALA A 25 -12.41 12.64 -6.87
N THR A 26 -11.86 13.41 -5.91
CA THR A 26 -10.52 13.17 -5.35
C THR A 26 -10.42 12.01 -4.36
N THR A 27 -11.53 11.42 -3.94
CA THR A 27 -11.52 10.46 -2.82
C THR A 27 -11.45 8.98 -3.25
N ILE A 28 -11.55 8.68 -4.56
CA ILE A 28 -11.62 7.28 -5.01
C ILE A 28 -10.32 6.75 -5.63
N THR A 29 -9.48 7.56 -6.28
CA THR A 29 -8.08 7.20 -6.64
C THR A 29 -7.21 8.47 -6.73
N HIS A 30 -6.49 8.82 -5.65
CA HIS A 30 -5.61 9.99 -5.67
C HIS A 30 -4.20 9.60 -6.12
N LEU A 31 -3.93 9.81 -7.41
CA LEU A 31 -2.59 9.84 -7.98
C LEU A 31 -1.67 10.74 -7.16
N LEU A 32 -0.44 10.35 -6.90
CA LEU A 32 0.49 11.20 -6.15
C LEU A 32 0.77 12.49 -6.95
N SER A 33 0.70 13.63 -6.26
CA SER A 33 1.22 14.89 -6.80
C SER A 33 2.74 14.83 -6.93
N SER A 34 3.32 15.69 -7.77
CA SER A 34 4.78 15.71 -8.00
C SER A 34 5.59 15.93 -6.73
N SER A 35 5.08 16.74 -5.79
CA SER A 35 5.73 16.96 -4.49
C SER A 35 5.68 15.73 -3.59
N GLU A 36 4.55 15.01 -3.56
CA GLU A 36 4.39 13.78 -2.81
C GLU A 36 5.30 12.67 -3.35
N THR A 37 5.33 12.49 -4.69
CA THR A 37 6.23 11.53 -5.34
C THR A 37 7.69 11.82 -5.01
N ALA A 38 8.11 13.09 -5.06
CA ALA A 38 9.47 13.49 -4.71
C ALA A 38 9.79 13.24 -3.22
N HIS A 39 8.85 13.51 -2.32
CA HIS A 39 9.01 13.25 -0.89
C HIS A 39 9.14 11.76 -0.60
N LEU A 40 8.23 10.94 -1.13
CA LEU A 40 8.25 9.49 -0.95
C LEU A 40 9.48 8.85 -1.59
N SER A 41 9.96 9.37 -2.72
CA SER A 41 11.18 8.86 -3.37
C SER A 41 12.41 9.02 -2.48
N ARG A 42 12.49 10.14 -1.73
CA ARG A 42 13.55 10.36 -0.75
C ARG A 42 13.44 9.38 0.41
N LEU A 43 12.25 9.20 0.97
CA LEU A 43 12.03 8.24 2.07
C LEU A 43 12.34 6.81 1.64
N ALA A 44 11.95 6.42 0.44
CA ALA A 44 12.27 5.11 -0.13
C ALA A 44 13.79 4.93 -0.28
N ALA A 45 14.52 5.96 -0.72
CA ALA A 45 15.99 5.95 -0.80
C ALA A 45 16.67 5.88 0.58
N GLU A 46 16.01 6.38 1.62
CA GLU A 46 16.42 6.26 3.03
C GLU A 46 16.02 4.90 3.66
N GLY A 47 15.37 4.03 2.87
CA GLY A 47 14.99 2.68 3.29
C GLY A 47 13.59 2.56 3.88
N ASP A 48 12.70 3.55 3.71
CA ASP A 48 11.30 3.41 4.12
C ASP A 48 10.54 2.43 3.19
N PRO A 49 10.17 1.23 3.68
CA PRO A 49 9.48 0.23 2.87
C PRO A 49 8.07 0.67 2.45
N LYS A 50 7.38 1.49 3.25
CA LYS A 50 6.03 1.97 2.96
C LYS A 50 6.04 3.02 1.87
N ALA A 51 7.05 3.90 1.88
CA ALA A 51 7.21 4.89 0.84
C ALA A 51 7.46 4.24 -0.53
N ALA A 52 8.37 3.28 -0.60
CA ALA A 52 8.61 2.49 -1.80
C ALA A 52 7.35 1.75 -2.27
N PHE A 53 6.60 1.12 -1.35
CA PHE A 53 5.35 0.44 -1.69
C PHE A 53 4.31 1.40 -2.26
N ARG A 54 4.15 2.60 -1.68
CA ARG A 54 3.21 3.61 -2.17
C ARG A 54 3.58 4.11 -3.56
N LEU A 55 4.87 4.30 -3.85
CA LEU A 55 5.35 4.65 -5.19
C LEU A 55 5.08 3.53 -6.20
N GLY A 56 5.22 2.27 -5.80
CA GLY A 56 4.88 1.13 -6.66
C GLY A 56 3.39 1.06 -6.99
N LEU A 57 2.51 1.33 -6.03
CA LEU A 57 1.06 1.41 -6.26
C LEU A 57 0.68 2.59 -7.16
N ASP A 58 1.31 3.76 -6.95
CA ASP A 58 1.10 4.92 -7.81
C ASP A 58 1.59 4.68 -9.24
N ALA A 59 2.71 3.97 -9.40
CA ALA A 59 3.20 3.54 -10.71
C ALA A 59 2.24 2.56 -11.39
N GLU A 60 1.57 1.68 -10.62
CA GLU A 60 0.51 0.80 -11.14
C GLU A 60 -0.72 1.59 -11.59
N GLU A 61 -1.21 2.52 -10.75
CA GLU A 61 -2.37 3.37 -11.04
C GLU A 61 -2.16 4.26 -12.27
N ARG A 62 -0.91 4.74 -12.48
CA ARG A 62 -0.52 5.50 -13.68
C ARG A 62 -0.24 4.64 -14.91
N GLU A 63 -0.39 3.32 -14.80
CA GLU A 63 0.01 2.37 -15.84
C GLU A 63 1.47 2.58 -16.32
N ALA A 64 2.36 2.94 -15.41
CA ALA A 64 3.78 3.11 -15.70
C ALA A 64 4.39 1.80 -16.24
N PRO A 65 5.57 1.83 -16.88
CA PRO A 65 6.23 0.60 -17.33
C PRO A 65 6.36 -0.42 -16.21
N ILE A 66 6.12 -1.70 -16.52
CA ILE A 66 6.11 -2.78 -15.52
C ILE A 66 7.45 -2.88 -14.78
N GLU A 67 8.54 -2.49 -15.43
CA GLU A 67 9.88 -2.39 -14.83
C GLU A 67 9.95 -1.40 -13.67
N GLU A 68 9.28 -0.25 -13.78
CA GLU A 68 9.22 0.76 -12.71
C GLU A 68 8.41 0.22 -11.52
N GLN A 69 7.28 -0.44 -11.79
CA GLN A 69 6.44 -1.05 -10.76
C GLN A 69 7.22 -2.15 -10.00
N ILE A 70 7.93 -3.00 -10.74
CA ILE A 70 8.81 -4.04 -10.17
C ILE A 70 9.92 -3.38 -9.34
N PHE A 71 10.56 -2.33 -9.83
CA PHE A 71 11.65 -1.63 -9.13
C PHE A 71 11.22 -1.14 -7.75
N TRP A 72 10.08 -0.45 -7.65
CA TRP A 72 9.58 0.03 -6.36
C TRP A 72 9.19 -1.10 -5.42
N MET A 73 8.59 -2.17 -5.94
CA MET A 73 8.24 -3.35 -5.14
C MET A 73 9.49 -4.11 -4.66
N GLN A 74 10.59 -4.11 -5.41
CA GLN A 74 11.86 -4.68 -4.96
C GLN A 74 12.42 -3.90 -3.77
N ILE A 75 12.49 -2.56 -3.86
CA ILE A 75 12.93 -1.71 -2.74
C ILE A 75 12.05 -1.93 -1.51
N ALA A 76 10.73 -1.96 -1.68
CA ALA A 76 9.80 -2.20 -0.59
C ALA A 76 10.04 -3.57 0.06
N GLN A 77 10.28 -4.62 -0.73
CA GLN A 77 10.57 -5.97 -0.23
C GLN A 77 11.89 -6.04 0.53
N GLU A 78 12.96 -5.46 -0.03
CA GLU A 78 14.30 -5.45 0.56
C GLU A 78 14.31 -4.74 1.92
N ASN A 79 13.48 -3.70 2.08
CA ASN A 79 13.29 -2.97 3.33
C ASN A 79 12.18 -3.54 4.22
N GLY A 80 11.62 -4.71 3.89
CA GLY A 80 10.74 -5.48 4.78
C GLY A 80 9.25 -5.13 4.71
N HIS A 81 8.76 -4.53 3.62
CA HIS A 81 7.32 -4.34 3.43
C HIS A 81 6.63 -5.71 3.31
N PRO A 82 5.63 -6.03 4.17
CA PRO A 82 5.04 -7.38 4.23
C PRO A 82 4.33 -7.78 2.94
N TYR A 83 3.73 -6.82 2.23
CA TYR A 83 2.94 -7.09 1.01
C TYR A 83 3.72 -6.94 -0.30
N ALA A 84 5.00 -6.54 -0.24
CA ALA A 84 5.76 -6.28 -1.47
C ALA A 84 6.04 -7.56 -2.28
N MET A 85 6.20 -8.71 -1.62
CA MET A 85 6.36 -9.99 -2.33
C MET A 85 5.10 -10.37 -3.14
N SER A 86 3.92 -10.09 -2.61
CA SER A 86 2.66 -10.26 -3.34
C SER A 86 2.58 -9.31 -4.55
N GLY A 87 2.96 -8.05 -4.35
CA GLY A 87 3.08 -7.06 -5.44
C GLY A 87 4.03 -7.53 -6.56
N LEU A 88 5.24 -8.00 -6.21
CA LEU A 88 6.20 -8.55 -7.18
C LEU A 88 5.61 -9.72 -7.97
N SER A 89 4.91 -10.63 -7.30
CA SER A 89 4.23 -11.75 -7.95
C SER A 89 3.22 -11.27 -8.99
N ALA A 90 2.38 -10.30 -8.63
CA ALA A 90 1.38 -9.72 -9.54
C ALA A 90 2.02 -9.00 -10.72
N MET A 91 3.08 -8.21 -10.50
CA MET A 91 3.76 -7.48 -11.57
C MET A 91 4.45 -8.42 -12.57
N TYR A 92 5.13 -9.47 -12.10
CA TYR A 92 5.71 -10.46 -13.00
C TYR A 92 4.66 -11.27 -13.77
N TYR A 93 3.50 -11.55 -13.16
CA TYR A 93 2.40 -12.18 -13.86
C TYR A 93 1.88 -11.28 -14.99
N ARG A 94 1.68 -9.99 -14.72
CA ARG A 94 1.26 -8.99 -15.72
C ARG A 94 2.28 -8.77 -16.83
N LYS A 95 3.58 -8.83 -16.52
CA LYS A 95 4.66 -8.75 -17.53
C LYS A 95 4.55 -9.85 -18.59
N GLY A 96 4.10 -11.03 -18.19
CA GLY A 96 3.89 -12.17 -19.08
C GLY A 96 5.19 -12.81 -19.61
N GLY A 97 5.03 -13.93 -20.32
CA GLY A 97 6.14 -14.75 -20.81
C GLY A 97 6.64 -15.76 -19.78
N GLU A 98 7.26 -16.83 -20.27
CA GLU A 98 7.65 -18.00 -19.47
C GLU A 98 8.53 -17.63 -18.25
N PHE A 99 9.58 -16.82 -18.48
CA PHE A 99 10.48 -16.39 -17.41
C PHE A 99 9.80 -15.50 -16.36
N ALA A 100 8.86 -14.64 -16.77
CA ALA A 100 8.13 -13.81 -15.81
C ALA A 100 7.14 -14.65 -14.99
N CYS A 101 6.47 -15.62 -15.61
CA CYS A 101 5.62 -16.58 -14.89
C CYS A 101 6.41 -17.36 -13.83
N ILE A 102 7.63 -17.83 -14.15
CA ILE A 102 8.51 -18.50 -13.19
C ILE A 102 8.86 -17.56 -12.02
N ARG A 103 9.18 -16.29 -12.30
CA ARG A 103 9.46 -15.30 -11.25
C ARG A 103 8.22 -14.98 -10.41
N SER A 104 7.05 -14.89 -11.01
CA SER A 104 5.79 -14.70 -10.30
C SER A 104 5.57 -15.83 -9.28
N LEU A 105 5.66 -17.09 -9.72
CA LEU A 105 5.53 -18.27 -8.85
C LEU A 105 6.59 -18.30 -7.74
N TYR A 106 7.84 -17.91 -8.05
CA TYR A 106 8.90 -17.79 -7.04
C TYR A 106 8.50 -16.84 -5.90
N TRP A 107 8.04 -15.62 -6.24
CA TRP A 107 7.66 -14.62 -5.23
C TRP A 107 6.42 -15.04 -4.44
N LEU A 108 5.42 -15.64 -5.09
CA LEU A 108 4.24 -16.18 -4.43
C LEU A 108 4.60 -17.26 -3.39
N LYS A 109 5.47 -18.21 -3.78
CA LYS A 109 5.96 -19.26 -2.88
C LYS A 109 6.73 -18.67 -1.69
N LYS A 110 7.59 -17.68 -1.95
CA LYS A 110 8.36 -17.00 -0.91
C LYS A 110 7.45 -16.27 0.08
N PHE A 111 6.43 -15.58 -0.41
CA PHE A 111 5.42 -14.92 0.42
C PHE A 111 4.69 -15.92 1.32
N HIS A 112 4.15 -17.00 0.74
CA HIS A 112 3.43 -18.02 1.50
C HIS A 112 4.29 -18.67 2.60
N ASN A 113 5.55 -18.98 2.29
CA ASN A 113 6.47 -19.51 3.29
C ASN A 113 6.74 -18.51 4.43
N ALA A 114 6.90 -17.23 4.11
CA ALA A 114 7.09 -16.18 5.11
C ALA A 114 5.86 -15.99 6.01
N GLU A 115 4.64 -16.11 5.46
CA GLU A 115 3.40 -16.11 6.26
C GLU A 115 3.36 -17.31 7.20
N ILE A 116 3.63 -18.53 6.71
CA ILE A 116 3.69 -19.74 7.56
C ILE A 116 4.71 -19.59 8.70
N GLU A 117 5.88 -19.03 8.41
CA GLU A 117 6.91 -18.78 9.43
C GLU A 117 6.47 -17.74 10.46
N ARG A 118 5.73 -16.71 10.03
CA ARG A 118 5.16 -15.70 10.94
C ARG A 118 4.14 -16.35 11.88
N ASP A 119 3.26 -17.19 11.36
CA ASP A 119 2.22 -17.87 12.15
C ASP A 119 2.84 -18.81 13.19
N LYS A 120 3.83 -19.63 12.78
CA LYS A 120 4.59 -20.47 13.73
C LYS A 120 5.24 -19.67 14.85
N LYS A 121 5.82 -18.51 14.50
CA LYS A 121 6.46 -17.63 15.49
C LYS A 121 5.44 -17.03 16.46
N TYR A 122 4.23 -16.75 16.01
CA TYR A 122 3.13 -16.29 16.87
C TYR A 122 2.72 -17.37 17.88
N ASP A 123 2.53 -18.61 17.42
CA ASP A 123 2.20 -19.75 18.28
C ASP A 123 3.30 -20.00 19.33
N ASP A 124 4.57 -19.92 18.92
CA ASP A 124 5.72 -20.04 19.83
C ASP A 124 5.82 -18.91 20.85
N LEU A 125 5.44 -17.68 20.46
CA LEU A 125 5.38 -16.54 21.37
C LEU A 125 4.26 -16.74 22.39
N GLU A 126 3.09 -17.16 21.95
CA GLU A 126 1.95 -17.42 22.82
C GLU A 126 2.24 -18.53 23.83
N ARG A 127 2.85 -19.65 23.38
CA ARG A 127 3.32 -20.74 24.25
C ARG A 127 4.29 -20.23 25.31
N ARG A 128 5.31 -19.46 24.93
CA ARG A 128 6.27 -18.88 25.89
C ARG A 128 5.61 -17.93 26.89
N ASN A 129 4.63 -17.14 26.46
CA ASN A 129 3.90 -16.25 27.36
C ASN A 129 3.08 -17.05 28.38
N ARG A 130 2.45 -18.16 27.97
CA ARG A 130 1.76 -19.08 28.89
C ARG A 130 2.71 -19.73 29.88
N GLU A 131 3.87 -20.22 29.44
CA GLU A 131 4.89 -20.82 30.32
C GLU A 131 5.38 -19.82 31.38
N LYS A 132 5.69 -18.58 30.98
CA LYS A 132 6.09 -17.51 31.93
C LYS A 132 4.99 -17.20 32.94
N PHE A 133 3.73 -17.21 32.51
CA PHE A 133 2.58 -17.01 33.40
C PHE A 133 2.48 -18.14 34.43
N VAL A 134 2.59 -19.40 34.00
CA VAL A 134 2.60 -20.57 34.89
C VAL A 134 3.76 -20.52 35.88
N GLU A 135 4.99 -20.24 35.41
CA GLU A 135 6.17 -20.12 36.29
C GLU A 135 6.00 -18.99 37.33
N SER A 136 5.40 -17.88 36.93
CA SER A 136 5.11 -16.77 37.85
C SER A 136 4.05 -17.14 38.89
N ALA A 137 3.04 -17.92 38.49
CA ALA A 137 2.00 -18.42 39.39
C ALA A 137 2.56 -19.44 40.41
N ASP A 138 3.51 -20.28 40.00
CA ASP A 138 4.15 -21.25 40.89
C ASP A 138 5.01 -20.59 41.98
N LYS A 139 5.56 -19.40 41.72
CA LYS A 139 6.30 -18.60 42.72
C LYS A 139 5.42 -17.99 43.81
N CYS A 140 4.09 -18.00 43.64
CA CYS A 140 3.14 -17.51 44.63
C CYS A 140 2.63 -18.60 45.60
N LYS A 141 3.14 -19.83 45.49
CA LYS A 141 2.89 -20.93 46.43
C LYS A 141 3.98 -20.98 47.49
#